data_AF-A0A7S4PAX2-F1
#
_entry.id   AF-A0A7S4PAX2-F1
#
_cell.length_a   1.000
_cell.length_b   1.000
_cell.length_c   1.000
_cell.angle_alpha   90.00
_cell.angle_beta   90.00
_cell.angle_gamma   90.00
#
_symmetry.space_group_name_H-M   'P 1'
#
loop_
_entity.id
_entity.type
_entity.pdbx_description
1 polymer ?
#
loop_
_entity_poly.entity_id
_entity_poly.type
_entity_poly.pdbx_seq_one_letter_code
_entity_poly.pdbx_strand_id
1 'polypeptide(L)'
;DVSHQVPCVLEYIPYGCGAFTVKRDEQRLAYFASQGIACCRVDMRGSGDSTGLYYDEYLPQEQQDAIRIIEFLSKLDWCTGSIAMYGKSWAGFNGLQVAALQPKGLDCVVSLYSTVDRYEDDIHFFGGLFNASGHVP
;
A
#
# COMPACT_ATOMS: atom_id res chain seq x y z
N ASP A 1 -1.95 30.82 9.39
CA ASP A 1 -0.78 30.29 10.10
C ASP A 1 -0.41 28.98 9.42
N VAL A 2 0.70 28.94 8.68
CA VAL A 2 1.04 27.83 7.75
C VAL A 2 2.02 26.87 8.44
N SER A 3 1.66 26.41 9.62
CA SER A 3 2.43 25.44 10.42
C SER A 3 1.46 24.30 10.76
N HIS A 4 1.58 23.08 10.25
CA HIS A 4 2.77 22.32 9.93
C HIS A 4 2.43 21.34 8.79
N GLN A 5 3.25 21.31 7.75
CA GLN A 5 3.27 20.16 6.85
C GLN A 5 3.62 18.90 7.64
N VAL A 6 3.02 17.77 7.28
CA VAL A 6 3.23 16.47 7.93
C VAL A 6 3.65 15.40 6.93
N PRO A 7 4.44 14.38 7.33
CA PRO A 7 4.66 13.22 6.49
C PRO A 7 3.36 12.44 6.30
N CYS A 8 3.31 11.62 5.26
CA CYS A 8 2.13 10.83 4.93
C CYS A 8 2.44 9.33 4.88
N VAL A 9 1.56 8.51 5.46
CA VAL A 9 1.55 7.07 5.27
C VAL A 9 0.47 6.69 4.25
N LEU A 10 0.87 5.96 3.21
CA LEU A 10 0.02 5.41 2.16
C LEU A 10 -0.18 3.91 2.36
N GLU A 11 -1.45 3.46 2.36
CA GLU A 11 -1.81 2.05 2.17
C GLU A 11 -2.67 1.92 0.91
N TYR A 12 -2.14 1.22 -0.10
CA TYR A 12 -2.72 1.07 -1.43
C TYR A 12 -3.06 -0.41 -1.68
N ILE A 13 -4.35 -0.80 -1.61
CA ILE A 13 -4.78 -2.21 -1.79
C ILE A 13 -6.19 -2.29 -2.42
N PRO A 14 -6.65 -3.47 -2.88
CA PRO A 14 -7.91 -3.59 -3.63
C PRO A 14 -9.14 -3.94 -2.76
N TYR A 15 -9.12 -3.62 -1.46
CA TYR A 15 -10.10 -4.15 -0.49
C TYR A 15 -11.21 -3.18 -0.09
N GLY A 16 -11.29 -1.98 -0.69
CA GLY A 16 -12.30 -0.98 -0.37
C GLY A 16 -11.99 -0.24 0.93
N CYS A 17 -11.90 1.09 0.88
CA CYS A 17 -11.61 1.92 2.06
C CYS A 17 -12.71 1.85 3.13
N GLY A 18 -13.96 1.59 2.73
CA GLY A 18 -15.13 1.48 3.64
C GLY A 18 -15.56 0.06 3.97
N ALA A 19 -14.76 -0.96 3.65
CA ALA A 19 -15.17 -2.36 3.73
C ALA A 19 -14.76 -3.02 5.06
N PHE A 20 -14.49 -4.33 5.03
CA PHE A 20 -14.19 -5.14 6.22
C PHE A 20 -12.92 -4.71 6.98
N THR A 21 -12.06 -3.87 6.38
CA THR A 21 -10.82 -3.37 7.00
C THR A 21 -11.02 -2.12 7.89
N VAL A 22 -12.21 -1.50 7.90
CA VAL A 22 -12.48 -0.23 8.60
C VAL A 22 -12.06 -0.26 10.07
N LYS A 23 -12.43 -1.29 10.84
CA LYS A 23 -12.08 -1.37 12.27
C LYS A 23 -10.57 -1.36 12.53
N ARG A 24 -9.81 -2.03 11.66
CA ARG A 24 -8.33 -2.05 11.72
C ARG A 24 -7.78 -0.68 11.34
N ASP A 25 -8.35 -0.09 10.30
CA ASP A 25 -7.91 1.19 9.77
C ASP A 25 -8.17 2.30 10.80
N GLU A 26 -9.33 2.37 11.44
CA GLU A 26 -9.64 3.35 12.48
C GLU A 26 -8.60 3.38 13.61
N GLN A 27 -8.20 2.22 14.12
CA GLN A 27 -7.21 2.13 15.20
C GLN A 27 -5.83 2.62 14.75
N ARG A 28 -5.37 2.15 13.59
CA ARG A 28 -4.02 2.45 13.08
C ARG A 28 -3.93 3.91 12.61
N LEU A 29 -4.91 4.37 11.83
CA LEU A 29 -4.94 5.73 11.28
C LEU A 29 -5.06 6.75 12.41
N ALA A 30 -5.85 6.47 13.46
CA ALA A 30 -5.90 7.32 14.65
C ALA A 30 -4.57 7.39 15.39
N TYR A 31 -3.86 6.25 15.51
CA TYR A 31 -2.53 6.23 16.10
C TYR A 31 -1.55 7.11 15.31
N PHE A 32 -1.43 6.94 14.00
CA PHE A 32 -0.54 7.77 13.17
C PHE A 32 -0.93 9.25 13.22
N ALA A 33 -2.22 9.58 13.12
CA ALA A 33 -2.69 10.95 13.23
C ALA A 33 -2.32 11.58 14.58
N SER A 34 -2.38 10.81 15.68
CA SER A 34 -1.95 11.27 17.01
C SER A 34 -0.45 11.60 17.08
N GLN A 35 0.35 11.07 16.17
CA GLN A 35 1.78 11.33 16.04
C GLN A 35 2.10 12.44 15.01
N GLY A 36 1.09 13.13 14.48
CA GLY A 36 1.28 14.16 13.47
C GLY A 36 1.66 13.61 12.09
N ILE A 37 1.14 12.43 11.74
CA ILE A 37 1.34 11.79 10.44
C ILE A 37 0.00 11.71 9.71
N ALA A 38 -0.07 12.28 8.51
CA ALA A 38 -1.23 12.13 7.65
C ALA A 38 -1.34 10.69 7.15
N CYS A 39 -2.55 10.20 6.94
CA CYS A 39 -2.75 8.85 6.43
C CYS A 39 -3.66 8.85 5.22
N CYS A 40 -3.21 8.21 4.15
CA CYS A 40 -3.97 8.03 2.91
C CYS A 40 -4.23 6.55 2.68
N ARG A 41 -5.51 6.19 2.69
CA ARG A 41 -6.00 4.89 2.24
C ARG A 41 -6.49 5.06 0.81
N VAL A 42 -5.93 4.31 -0.12
CA VAL A 42 -6.30 4.44 -1.54
C VAL A 42 -6.74 3.09 -2.08
N ASP A 43 -7.94 3.07 -2.67
CA ASP A 43 -8.43 1.92 -3.39
C ASP A 43 -7.73 1.81 -4.75
N MET A 44 -7.19 0.63 -5.02
CA MET A 44 -6.58 0.31 -6.31
C MET A 44 -7.57 0.50 -7.46
N ARG A 45 -7.02 0.76 -8.65
CA ARG A 45 -7.80 0.81 -9.91
C ARG A 45 -8.75 -0.39 -9.98
N GLY A 46 -10.02 -0.15 -10.27
CA GLY A 46 -11.06 -1.19 -10.37
C GLY A 46 -11.52 -1.81 -9.06
N SER A 47 -11.20 -1.18 -7.92
CA SER A 47 -11.66 -1.60 -6.59
C SER A 47 -12.26 -0.41 -5.83
N GLY A 48 -13.13 -0.69 -4.86
CA GLY A 48 -13.81 0.35 -4.07
C GLY A 48 -14.48 1.39 -4.97
N ASP A 49 -14.16 2.66 -4.74
CA ASP A 49 -14.67 3.79 -5.54
C ASP A 49 -13.78 4.14 -6.75
N SER A 50 -12.65 3.44 -6.94
CA SER A 50 -11.72 3.67 -8.05
C SER A 50 -12.21 3.01 -9.34
N THR A 51 -12.22 3.78 -10.43
CA THR A 51 -12.65 3.31 -11.75
C THR A 51 -11.62 2.41 -12.44
N GLY A 52 -12.00 1.82 -13.57
CA GLY A 52 -11.15 0.97 -14.40
C GLY A 52 -11.18 -0.50 -13.98
N LEU A 53 -10.19 -1.27 -14.41
CA LEU A 53 -10.02 -2.68 -14.11
C LEU A 53 -8.59 -2.94 -13.65
N TYR A 54 -8.42 -3.83 -12.68
CA TYR A 54 -7.16 -4.51 -12.42
C TYR A 54 -7.29 -5.94 -12.94
N TYR A 55 -6.30 -6.40 -13.70
CA TYR A 55 -6.41 -7.66 -14.44
C TYR A 55 -5.81 -8.84 -13.69
N ASP A 56 -4.90 -8.57 -12.76
CA ASP A 56 -4.20 -9.55 -11.96
C ASP A 56 -3.54 -8.84 -10.76
N GLU A 57 -2.90 -9.60 -9.89
CA GLU A 57 -2.19 -9.10 -8.73
C GLU A 57 -0.79 -8.55 -9.11
N TYR A 58 -0.40 -7.39 -8.56
CA TYR A 58 0.98 -6.87 -8.62
C TYR A 58 1.53 -6.56 -10.01
N LEU A 59 0.66 -6.34 -10.98
CA LEU A 59 1.06 -5.98 -12.33
C LEU A 59 1.87 -4.68 -12.33
N PRO A 60 2.76 -4.46 -13.33
CA PRO A 60 3.46 -3.18 -13.48
C PRO A 60 2.53 -1.96 -13.48
N GLN A 61 1.28 -2.13 -13.94
CA GLN A 61 0.25 -1.10 -13.89
C GLN A 61 -0.09 -0.66 -12.47
N GLU A 62 -0.19 -1.59 -11.52
CA GLU A 62 -0.42 -1.29 -10.10
C GLU A 62 0.72 -0.45 -9.54
N GLN A 63 1.96 -0.85 -9.81
CA GLN A 63 3.15 -0.14 -9.33
C GLN A 63 3.21 1.28 -9.93
N GLN A 64 2.90 1.42 -11.21
CA GLN A 64 2.87 2.72 -11.87
C GLN A 64 1.77 3.65 -11.32
N ASP A 65 0.62 3.09 -10.95
CA ASP A 65 -0.45 3.85 -10.30
C ASP A 65 -0.05 4.28 -8.88
N ALA A 66 0.60 3.40 -8.11
CA ALA A 66 1.14 3.75 -6.80
C ALA A 66 2.18 4.89 -6.89
N ILE A 67 3.09 4.86 -7.86
CA ILE A 67 4.06 5.94 -8.09
C ILE A 67 3.35 7.27 -8.36
N ARG A 68 2.31 7.28 -9.20
CA ARG A 68 1.53 8.50 -9.48
C ARG A 68 0.83 9.03 -8.22
N ILE A 69 0.33 8.15 -7.38
CA ILE A 69 -0.29 8.52 -6.10
C ILE A 69 0.77 9.13 -5.16
N ILE A 70 1.94 8.53 -5.04
CA ILE A 70 3.07 9.05 -4.23
C ILE A 70 3.46 10.45 -4.73
N GLU A 71 3.66 10.61 -6.03
CA GLU A 71 3.99 11.91 -6.65
C GLU A 71 2.89 12.95 -6.41
N PHE A 72 1.62 12.56 -6.49
CA PHE A 72 0.50 13.44 -6.21
C PHE A 72 0.47 13.87 -4.74
N LEU A 73 0.54 12.92 -3.81
CA LEU A 73 0.49 13.19 -2.37
C LEU A 73 1.68 14.06 -1.92
N SER A 74 2.88 13.80 -2.44
CA SER A 74 4.10 14.55 -2.09
C SER A 74 4.04 16.03 -2.46
N LYS A 75 3.11 16.44 -3.33
CA LYS A 75 2.95 17.82 -3.80
C LYS A 75 1.82 18.57 -3.12
N LEU A 76 1.05 17.93 -2.24
CA LEU A 76 -0.06 18.58 -1.54
C LEU A 76 0.49 19.54 -0.48
N ASP A 77 -0.15 20.70 -0.32
CA ASP A 77 0.35 21.79 0.53
C ASP A 77 0.50 21.39 2.02
N TRP A 78 -0.25 20.38 2.46
CA TRP A 78 -0.19 19.82 3.82
C TRP A 78 0.87 18.72 4.00
N CYS A 79 1.44 18.20 2.91
CA CYS A 79 2.43 17.13 2.97
C CYS A 79 3.85 17.70 2.97
N THR A 80 4.76 17.10 3.73
CA THR A 80 6.19 17.46 3.71
C THR A 80 6.91 17.04 2.43
N GLY A 81 6.25 16.27 1.56
CA GLY A 81 6.87 15.57 0.43
C GLY A 81 7.39 14.17 0.79
N SER A 82 7.42 13.83 2.09
CA SER A 82 7.86 12.51 2.59
C SER A 82 6.69 11.55 2.73
N ILE A 83 6.69 10.52 1.88
CA ILE A 83 5.69 9.46 1.87
C ILE A 83 6.32 8.16 2.37
N ALA A 84 5.59 7.44 3.22
CA ALA A 84 5.88 6.07 3.59
C ALA A 84 4.78 5.14 3.05
N MET A 85 5.13 3.97 2.53
CA MET A 85 4.15 2.91 2.30
C MET A 85 4.09 1.97 3.50
N TYR A 86 2.88 1.60 3.91
CA TYR A 86 2.65 0.70 5.04
C TYR A 86 1.60 -0.34 4.67
N GLY A 87 1.85 -1.59 5.03
CA GLY A 87 0.74 -2.52 5.22
C GLY A 87 1.11 -3.98 5.33
N LYS A 88 0.05 -4.78 5.44
CA LYS A 88 0.11 -6.23 5.61
C LYS A 88 -0.29 -6.92 4.31
N SER A 89 0.32 -8.07 4.03
CA SER A 89 -0.03 -8.91 2.89
C SER A 89 0.08 -8.07 1.61
N TRP A 90 -1.01 -7.81 0.89
CA TRP A 90 -0.96 -7.05 -0.37
C TRP A 90 -0.19 -5.73 -0.30
N ALA A 91 -0.49 -4.88 0.69
CA ALA A 91 0.24 -3.63 0.85
C ALA A 91 1.72 -3.82 1.24
N GLY A 92 2.07 -4.96 1.85
CA GLY A 92 3.45 -5.31 2.11
C GLY A 92 4.19 -5.68 0.82
N PHE A 93 3.61 -6.56 0.02
CA PHE A 93 4.15 -6.96 -1.28
C PHE A 93 4.32 -5.77 -2.22
N ASN A 94 3.26 -5.00 -2.45
CA ASN A 94 3.33 -3.90 -3.41
C ASN A 94 4.21 -2.74 -2.91
N GLY A 95 4.31 -2.52 -1.60
CA GLY A 95 5.23 -1.55 -1.02
C GLY A 95 6.69 -1.88 -1.38
N LEU A 96 7.09 -3.14 -1.23
CA LEU A 96 8.44 -3.59 -1.60
C LEU A 96 8.70 -3.48 -3.11
N GLN A 97 7.71 -3.85 -3.94
CA GLN A 97 7.82 -3.76 -5.39
C GLN A 97 7.93 -2.32 -5.89
N VAL A 98 7.12 -1.41 -5.33
CA VAL A 98 7.18 0.03 -5.65
C VAL A 98 8.51 0.63 -5.19
N ALA A 99 9.01 0.25 -4.01
CA ALA A 99 10.32 0.71 -3.54
C ALA A 99 11.47 0.29 -4.47
N ALA A 100 11.38 -0.90 -5.11
CA ALA A 100 12.38 -1.34 -6.08
C ALA A 100 12.49 -0.42 -7.30
N LEU A 101 11.44 0.35 -7.62
CA LEU A 101 11.42 1.35 -8.68
C LEU A 101 11.96 2.72 -8.25
N GLN A 102 12.30 2.90 -6.97
CA GLN A 102 12.88 4.11 -6.40
C GLN A 102 12.13 5.42 -6.75
N PRO A 103 10.81 5.49 -6.54
CA PRO A 103 10.06 6.72 -6.82
C PRO A 103 10.50 7.86 -5.91
N LYS A 104 10.56 9.07 -6.48
CA LYS A 104 10.83 10.28 -5.71
C LYS A 104 9.71 10.52 -4.70
N GLY A 105 10.08 10.83 -3.45
CA GLY A 105 9.14 11.10 -2.35
C GLY A 105 8.75 9.86 -1.55
N LEU A 106 9.18 8.65 -1.93
CA LEU A 106 9.04 7.46 -1.10
C LEU A 106 10.29 7.29 -0.22
N ASP A 107 10.15 7.64 1.06
CA ASP A 107 11.27 7.63 2.00
C ASP A 107 11.33 6.36 2.85
N CYS A 108 10.21 5.62 2.98
CA CYS A 108 10.12 4.46 3.84
C CYS A 108 9.08 3.44 3.35
N VAL A 109 9.36 2.15 3.56
CA VAL A 109 8.37 1.07 3.43
C VAL A 109 8.37 0.23 4.70
N VAL A 110 7.19 0.06 5.29
CA VAL A 110 6.93 -0.88 6.38
C VAL A 110 6.11 -2.04 5.83
N SER A 111 6.79 -3.14 5.54
CA SER A 111 6.18 -4.34 5.00
C SER A 111 5.93 -5.39 6.09
N LEU A 112 4.68 -5.86 6.20
CA LEU A 112 4.27 -6.86 7.19
C LEU A 112 3.69 -8.10 6.49
N TYR A 113 4.11 -9.29 6.91
CA TYR A 113 3.60 -10.57 6.39
C TYR A 113 3.59 -10.64 4.84
N SER A 114 4.73 -10.30 4.23
CA SER A 114 4.98 -10.38 2.80
C SER A 114 6.26 -11.17 2.54
N THR A 115 6.49 -11.55 1.29
CA THR A 115 7.77 -12.06 0.80
C THR A 115 8.21 -11.30 -0.45
N VAL A 116 9.50 -11.34 -0.76
CA VAL A 116 10.05 -10.89 -2.06
C VAL A 116 10.13 -12.05 -3.07
N ASP A 117 9.89 -13.28 -2.64
CA ASP A 117 9.84 -14.48 -3.47
C ASP A 117 8.43 -15.08 -3.45
N ARG A 118 7.60 -14.67 -4.41
CA ARG A 118 6.20 -15.14 -4.51
C ARG A 118 6.06 -16.58 -5.00
N TYR A 119 7.10 -17.14 -5.61
CA TYR A 119 7.02 -18.50 -6.14
C TYR A 119 7.34 -19.54 -5.06
N GLU A 120 8.25 -19.22 -4.15
CA GLU A 120 8.61 -20.15 -3.08
C GLU A 120 7.79 -19.94 -1.79
N ASP A 121 7.35 -18.71 -1.49
CA ASP A 121 6.91 -18.32 -0.14
C ASP A 121 5.59 -17.50 -0.09
N ASP A 122 4.71 -17.58 -1.09
CA ASP A 122 3.40 -16.88 -1.08
C ASP A 122 2.21 -17.85 -1.02
N ILE A 123 1.01 -17.33 -0.74
CA ILE A 123 -0.22 -18.13 -0.63
C ILE A 123 -0.54 -18.93 -1.90
N HIS A 124 0.03 -18.54 -3.04
CA HIS A 124 -0.19 -19.15 -4.35
C HIS A 124 0.73 -20.35 -4.61
N PHE A 125 1.97 -20.29 -4.11
CA PHE A 125 2.99 -21.32 -4.35
C PHE A 125 3.89 -21.48 -3.14
N PHE A 126 4.14 -22.73 -2.75
CA PHE A 126 5.01 -23.08 -1.64
C PHE A 126 5.96 -24.20 -2.05
N GLY A 127 7.27 -23.96 -2.05
CA GLY A 127 8.26 -24.97 -2.45
C GLY A 127 8.09 -25.47 -3.89
N GLY A 128 7.67 -24.59 -4.81
CA GLY A 128 7.40 -24.91 -6.21
C GLY A 128 6.07 -25.62 -6.51
N LEU A 129 5.20 -25.83 -5.51
CA LEU A 129 3.89 -26.44 -5.69
C LEU A 129 2.76 -25.41 -5.66
N PHE A 130 1.83 -25.49 -6.60
CA PHE A 130 0.63 -24.65 -6.62
C PHE A 130 -0.26 -24.95 -5.42
N ASN A 131 -0.56 -23.94 -4.60
CA ASN A 131 -1.45 -24.07 -3.46
C ASN A 131 -2.90 -23.79 -3.89
N ALA A 132 -3.61 -24.83 -4.30
CA ALA A 132 -5.01 -24.75 -4.71
C ALA A 132 -5.99 -24.46 -3.55
N SER A 133 -5.53 -24.50 -2.29
CA SER A 133 -6.41 -24.46 -1.10
C SER A 133 -6.31 -23.17 -0.28
N GLY A 134 -5.32 -22.32 -0.55
CA GLY A 134 -5.02 -21.12 0.25
C GLY A 134 -4.63 -21.41 1.70
N HIS A 135 -4.44 -22.69 2.09
CA HIS A 135 -3.90 -23.10 3.38
C HIS A 135 -2.42 -23.47 3.20
N VAL A 136 -1.57 -22.91 4.06
CA VAL A 136 -0.21 -23.40 4.26
C VAL A 136 -0.30 -24.57 5.26
N PRO A 137 0.41 -25.70 5.06
CA PRO A 137 0.47 -26.78 6.04
C PRO A 137 0.94 -26.33 7.43
#